data_AF-A0A0F8ZB85-F1
#
_entry.id   AF-A0A0F8ZB85-F1
#
_cell.length_a   1.000
_cell.length_b   1.000
_cell.length_c   1.000
_cell.angle_alpha   90.00
_cell.angle_beta   90.00
_cell.angle_gamma   90.00
#
_symmetry.space_group_name_H-M   'P 1'
#
loop_
_entity.id
_entity.type
_entity.pdbx_description
1 polymer ?
#
loop_
_entity_poly.entity_id
_entity_poly.type
_entity_poly.pdbx_seq_one_letter_code
_entity_poly.pdbx_strand_id
1 'polypeptide(L)'
;MTTIERYKGMDRVMARLESVRKRHFLVQLAQAGAGMLTLGLGTLVVLGTMGFWPSQPPAALRWPMLIAALGLWVLGLGWFALRTIRRRLNYAQTARLIEQGVGEVRNGLINAVQLSTDQMQPSPAMVQKVIDETLRRTAKVPLARAVKMRSLKRWTISASTAAAVMLVFAIFWGPQLQRGLAAAFNPGGYVRHVGSVKLISLTPGDTTVFAGEDLTIVAKVVNPDRRRLIGRVQRAGRPGALPAFASPDRSTFSCPLGKAEQTFQYAVRIGDSKFPADRPYYTVTVLQRVDVEGLDLLYRFPKYTNKPDENVVNADGPIEAPVGTTVKATLRLSAPVPAVVLVTRSDRKIAMRADSDGKAYTGILHVTGDDAYRIVLTDSAGRRLQQLPD
;
A
#
# COMPACT_ATOMS: atom_id res chain seq x y z
N MET A 1 -4.49 11.00 -49.86
CA MET A 1 -5.88 10.73 -50.29
C MET A 1 -6.30 11.90 -51.16
N THR A 2 -6.12 11.84 -52.48
CA THR A 2 -6.62 12.86 -53.43
C THR A 2 -6.38 12.33 -54.85
N THR A 3 -7.31 11.55 -55.40
CA THR A 3 -7.44 11.26 -56.85
C THR A 3 -8.70 10.41 -57.10
N ILE A 4 -9.89 10.90 -56.75
CA ILE A 4 -11.16 10.27 -57.19
C ILE A 4 -12.21 11.34 -57.59
N GLU A 5 -11.79 12.42 -58.24
CA GLU A 5 -12.73 13.38 -58.87
C GLU A 5 -12.91 13.08 -60.37
N ARG A 6 -12.87 11.80 -60.77
CA ARG A 6 -13.05 11.41 -62.19
C ARG A 6 -14.53 11.26 -62.60
N TYR A 7 -15.44 11.07 -61.63
CA TYR A 7 -16.85 10.78 -61.88
C TYR A 7 -17.79 11.54 -60.95
N LYS A 8 -18.83 12.17 -61.52
CA LYS A 8 -19.79 13.00 -60.77
C LYS A 8 -20.65 12.10 -59.87
N GLY A 9 -20.76 12.43 -58.59
CA GLY A 9 -21.61 11.70 -57.62
C GLY A 9 -20.94 10.56 -56.87
N MET A 10 -19.68 10.22 -57.20
CA MET A 10 -18.89 9.21 -56.45
C MET A 10 -18.71 9.61 -54.98
N ASP A 11 -18.55 10.89 -54.68
CA ASP A 11 -18.43 11.41 -53.30
C ASP A 11 -19.65 11.05 -52.44
N ARG A 12 -20.85 11.03 -53.03
CA ARG A 12 -22.09 10.65 -52.34
C ARG A 12 -22.14 9.15 -52.06
N VAL A 13 -21.64 8.32 -52.98
CA VAL A 13 -21.50 6.87 -52.78
C VAL A 13 -20.48 6.60 -51.67
N MET A 14 -19.33 7.26 -51.72
CA MET A 14 -18.26 7.14 -50.73
C MET A 14 -18.71 7.61 -49.34
N ALA A 15 -19.40 8.76 -49.23
CA ALA A 15 -19.95 9.24 -47.96
C ALA A 15 -20.96 8.25 -47.35
N ARG A 16 -21.80 7.62 -48.18
CA ARG A 16 -22.73 6.58 -47.73
C ARG A 16 -21.99 5.31 -47.28
N LEU A 17 -20.99 4.85 -48.03
CA LEU A 17 -20.14 3.72 -47.61
C LEU A 17 -19.39 4.03 -46.31
N GLU A 18 -18.89 5.26 -46.16
CA GLU A 18 -18.20 5.71 -44.96
C GLU A 18 -19.15 5.76 -43.75
N SER A 19 -20.41 6.17 -43.93
CA SER A 19 -21.42 6.15 -42.85
C SER A 19 -21.68 4.74 -42.33
N VAL A 20 -21.76 3.75 -43.23
CA VAL A 20 -21.93 2.33 -42.86
C VAL A 20 -20.66 1.77 -42.23
N ARG A 21 -19.49 2.13 -42.74
CA ARG A 21 -18.18 1.76 -42.19
C ARG A 21 -18.02 2.30 -40.76
N LYS A 22 -18.35 3.58 -40.53
CA LYS A 22 -18.36 4.21 -39.20
C LYS A 22 -19.33 3.50 -38.26
N ARG A 23 -20.55 3.23 -38.70
CA ARG A 23 -21.55 2.49 -37.88
C ARG A 23 -21.08 1.08 -37.53
N HIS A 24 -20.49 0.36 -38.47
CA HIS A 24 -19.94 -0.97 -38.23
C HIS A 24 -18.76 -0.94 -37.24
N PHE A 25 -17.87 0.05 -37.38
CA PHE A 25 -16.76 0.27 -36.45
C PHE A 25 -17.27 0.62 -35.04
N LEU A 26 -18.25 1.52 -34.91
CA LEU A 26 -18.87 1.88 -33.63
C LEU A 26 -19.53 0.66 -32.95
N VAL A 27 -20.21 -0.20 -33.71
CA VAL A 27 -20.81 -1.43 -33.16
C VAL A 27 -19.74 -2.40 -32.67
N GLN A 28 -18.60 -2.51 -33.37
CA GLN A 28 -17.47 -3.33 -32.92
C GLN A 28 -16.81 -2.75 -31.67
N LEU A 29 -16.63 -1.43 -31.62
CA LEU A 29 -16.10 -0.74 -30.45
C LEU A 29 -17.01 -0.91 -29.23
N ALA A 30 -18.33 -0.79 -29.42
CA ALA A 30 -19.32 -1.04 -28.36
C ALA A 30 -19.30 -2.50 -27.88
N GLN A 31 -19.10 -3.47 -28.78
CA GLN A 31 -18.92 -4.89 -28.40
C GLN A 31 -17.65 -5.10 -27.59
N ALA A 32 -16.53 -4.52 -28.03
CA ALA A 32 -15.26 -4.57 -27.32
C ALA A 32 -15.36 -3.92 -25.94
N GLY A 33 -16.00 -2.76 -25.84
CA GLY A 33 -16.26 -2.06 -24.59
C GLY A 33 -17.14 -2.88 -23.63
N ALA A 34 -18.24 -3.46 -24.13
CA ALA A 34 -19.11 -4.32 -23.32
C ALA A 34 -18.37 -5.59 -22.85
N GLY A 35 -17.53 -6.19 -23.69
CA GLY A 35 -16.68 -7.32 -23.32
C GLY A 35 -15.61 -6.98 -22.27
N MET A 36 -14.98 -5.81 -22.41
CA MET A 36 -14.03 -5.32 -21.41
C MET A 36 -14.72 -5.02 -20.08
N LEU A 37 -15.93 -4.43 -20.12
CA LEU A 37 -16.73 -4.18 -18.94
C LEU A 37 -17.11 -5.49 -18.23
N THR A 38 -17.54 -6.53 -18.97
CA THR A 38 -17.81 -7.84 -18.35
C THR A 38 -16.59 -8.44 -17.67
N LEU A 39 -15.43 -8.36 -18.32
CA LEU A 39 -14.18 -8.90 -17.80
C LEU A 39 -13.75 -8.12 -16.55
N GLY A 40 -13.85 -6.79 -16.58
CA GLY A 40 -13.52 -5.94 -15.44
C GLY A 40 -14.43 -6.21 -14.24
N LEU A 41 -15.75 -6.21 -14.45
CA LEU A 41 -16.74 -6.50 -13.40
C LEU A 41 -16.56 -7.90 -12.81
N GLY A 42 -16.38 -8.92 -13.68
CA GLY A 42 -16.12 -10.29 -13.23
C GLY A 42 -14.83 -10.40 -12.40
N THR A 43 -13.76 -9.75 -12.84
CA THR A 43 -12.49 -9.71 -12.10
C THR A 43 -12.66 -9.05 -10.73
N LEU A 44 -13.41 -7.95 -10.65
CA LEU A 44 -13.66 -7.25 -9.38
C LEU A 44 -14.46 -8.10 -8.40
N VAL A 45 -15.43 -8.88 -8.86
CA VAL A 45 -16.17 -9.83 -8.02
C VAL A 45 -15.22 -10.91 -7.48
N VAL A 46 -14.36 -11.47 -8.33
CA VAL A 46 -13.35 -12.47 -7.90
C VAL A 46 -12.39 -11.87 -6.87
N LEU A 47 -11.86 -10.67 -7.08
CA LEU A 47 -11.03 -9.99 -6.08
C LEU A 47 -11.79 -9.70 -4.78
N GLY A 48 -13.07 -9.37 -4.88
CA GLY A 48 -13.98 -9.18 -3.75
C GLY A 48 -14.08 -10.42 -2.84
N THR A 49 -13.96 -11.63 -3.40
CA THR A 49 -14.01 -12.87 -2.60
C THR A 49 -12.89 -12.98 -1.58
N MET A 50 -11.76 -12.29 -1.78
CA MET A 50 -10.67 -12.22 -0.77
C MET A 50 -11.14 -11.59 0.55
N GLY A 51 -12.22 -10.81 0.53
CA GLY A 51 -12.82 -10.24 1.73
C GLY A 51 -13.41 -11.26 2.71
N PHE A 52 -13.65 -12.50 2.26
CA PHE A 52 -14.14 -13.59 3.09
C PHE A 52 -13.02 -14.36 3.81
N TRP A 53 -11.75 -14.02 3.59
CA TRP A 53 -10.66 -14.72 4.25
C TRP A 53 -10.72 -14.49 5.78
N PRO A 54 -10.67 -15.54 6.62
CA PRO A 54 -10.78 -15.40 8.08
C PRO A 54 -9.65 -14.59 8.72
N SER A 55 -8.49 -14.55 8.06
CA SER A 55 -7.29 -13.83 8.47
C SER A 55 -6.86 -12.85 7.38
N GLN A 56 -5.82 -12.06 7.66
CA GLN A 56 -5.20 -11.21 6.65
C GLN A 56 -4.72 -12.11 5.47
N PRO A 57 -5.23 -11.92 4.24
CA PRO A 57 -4.83 -12.78 3.13
C PRO A 57 -3.31 -12.67 2.94
N PRO A 58 -2.59 -13.81 2.78
CA PRO A 58 -1.13 -13.81 2.72
C PRO A 58 -0.60 -12.82 1.68
N ALA A 59 0.42 -12.04 2.03
CA ALA A 59 1.04 -11.10 1.09
C ALA A 59 1.52 -11.80 -0.20
N ALA A 60 1.98 -13.05 -0.07
CA ALA A 60 2.37 -13.91 -1.17
C ALA A 60 1.23 -14.25 -2.16
N LEU A 61 -0.04 -14.18 -1.75
CA LEU A 61 -1.20 -14.42 -2.62
C LEU A 61 -1.72 -13.13 -3.28
N ARG A 62 -1.49 -11.98 -2.65
CA ARG A 62 -1.99 -10.67 -3.14
C ARG A 62 -1.27 -10.21 -4.41
N TRP A 63 0.06 -10.30 -4.41
CA TRP A 63 0.89 -9.95 -5.56
C TRP A 63 0.54 -10.75 -6.84
N PRO A 64 0.51 -12.09 -6.82
CA PRO A 64 0.18 -12.86 -8.01
C PRO A 64 -1.26 -12.61 -8.46
N MET A 65 -2.21 -12.38 -7.56
CA MET A 65 -3.59 -12.05 -7.95
C MET A 65 -3.72 -10.66 -8.60
N LEU A 66 -3.02 -9.65 -8.10
CA LEU A 66 -2.95 -8.33 -8.74
C LEU A 66 -2.31 -8.45 -10.13
N ILE A 67 -1.17 -9.14 -10.21
CA ILE A 67 -0.46 -9.36 -11.48
C ILE A 67 -1.35 -10.13 -12.46
N ALA A 68 -2.05 -11.17 -12.02
CA ALA A 68 -2.97 -11.94 -12.84
C ALA A 68 -4.16 -11.09 -13.31
N ALA A 69 -4.74 -10.26 -12.43
CA ALA A 69 -5.81 -9.34 -12.78
C ALA A 69 -5.32 -8.33 -13.83
N LEU A 70 -4.19 -7.66 -13.59
CA LEU A 70 -3.62 -6.69 -14.53
C LEU A 70 -3.28 -7.35 -15.87
N GLY A 71 -2.66 -8.53 -15.84
CA GLY A 71 -2.35 -9.33 -17.02
C GLY A 71 -3.61 -9.68 -17.83
N LEU A 72 -4.68 -10.12 -17.16
CA LEU A 72 -5.97 -10.41 -17.80
C LEU A 72 -6.57 -9.16 -18.45
N TRP A 73 -6.44 -7.98 -17.83
CA TRP A 73 -6.96 -6.72 -18.37
C TRP A 73 -6.14 -6.25 -19.57
N VAL A 74 -4.81 -6.36 -19.52
CA VAL A 74 -3.92 -6.01 -20.65
C VAL A 74 -4.13 -6.97 -21.82
N LEU A 75 -4.22 -8.27 -21.57
CA LEU A 75 -4.50 -9.28 -22.59
C LEU A 75 -5.91 -9.10 -23.18
N GLY A 76 -6.90 -8.82 -22.35
CA GLY A 76 -8.26 -8.51 -22.77
C GLY A 76 -8.32 -7.28 -23.67
N LEU A 77 -7.72 -6.17 -23.23
CA LEU A 77 -7.62 -4.93 -24.01
C LEU A 77 -6.90 -5.16 -25.33
N GLY A 78 -5.75 -5.85 -25.30
CA GLY A 78 -4.97 -6.19 -26.49
C GLY A 78 -5.78 -7.06 -27.47
N TRP A 79 -6.48 -8.08 -26.98
CA TRP A 79 -7.31 -8.96 -27.81
C TRP A 79 -8.49 -8.21 -28.44
N PHE A 80 -9.23 -7.40 -27.66
CA PHE A 80 -10.36 -6.62 -28.15
C PHE A 80 -9.94 -5.48 -29.09
N ALA A 81 -8.84 -4.79 -28.80
CA ALA A 81 -8.27 -3.75 -29.66
C ALA A 81 -7.75 -4.35 -30.97
N LEU A 82 -6.96 -5.42 -30.91
CA LEU A 82 -6.44 -6.12 -32.08
C LEU A 82 -7.58 -6.69 -32.94
N ARG A 83 -8.61 -7.27 -32.31
CA ARG A 83 -9.81 -7.75 -33.02
C ARG A 83 -10.54 -6.62 -33.73
N THR A 84 -10.63 -5.43 -33.13
CA THR A 84 -11.27 -4.24 -33.73
C THR A 84 -10.44 -3.68 -34.88
N ILE A 85 -9.11 -3.60 -34.73
CA ILE A 85 -8.21 -3.10 -35.77
C ILE A 85 -8.13 -4.07 -36.95
N ARG A 86 -7.98 -5.37 -36.71
CA ARG A 86 -7.93 -6.42 -37.76
C ARG A 86 -9.24 -6.54 -38.54
N ARG A 87 -10.36 -6.09 -38.00
CA ARG A 87 -11.68 -6.11 -38.65
C ARG A 87 -12.05 -4.80 -39.34
N ARG A 88 -11.11 -3.86 -39.51
CA ARG A 88 -11.35 -2.66 -40.32
C ARG A 88 -11.58 -3.06 -41.78
N LEU A 89 -12.81 -2.91 -42.26
CA LEU A 89 -13.14 -3.18 -43.66
C LEU A 89 -12.57 -2.12 -44.59
N ASN A 90 -12.07 -2.57 -45.74
CA ASN A 90 -11.81 -1.71 -46.90
C ASN A 90 -13.12 -1.30 -47.59
N TYR A 91 -13.12 -0.28 -48.45
CA TYR A 91 -14.31 0.21 -49.16
C TYR A 91 -15.00 -0.88 -49.98
N ALA A 92 -14.23 -1.67 -50.73
CA ALA A 92 -14.76 -2.82 -51.49
C ALA A 92 -15.37 -3.92 -50.57
N GLN A 93 -14.77 -4.15 -49.40
CA GLN A 93 -15.32 -5.11 -48.43
C GLN A 93 -16.59 -4.57 -47.75
N THR A 94 -16.69 -3.25 -47.57
CA THR A 94 -17.88 -2.58 -47.04
C THR A 94 -19.03 -2.64 -48.04
N ALA A 95 -18.74 -2.41 -49.33
CA ALA A 95 -19.70 -2.61 -50.42
C ALA A 95 -20.22 -4.05 -50.45
N ARG A 96 -19.32 -5.04 -50.37
CA ARG A 96 -19.68 -6.47 -50.29
C ARG A 96 -20.56 -6.80 -49.07
N LEU A 97 -20.23 -6.25 -47.89
CA LEU A 97 -21.00 -6.48 -46.66
C LEU A 97 -22.43 -5.93 -46.79
N ILE A 98 -22.58 -4.76 -47.40
CA ILE A 98 -23.88 -4.12 -47.63
C ILE A 98 -24.71 -4.97 -48.60
N GLU A 99 -24.13 -5.43 -49.71
CA GLU A 99 -24.83 -6.24 -50.71
C GLU A 99 -25.23 -7.62 -50.19
N GLN A 100 -24.39 -8.25 -49.35
CA GLN A 100 -24.74 -9.50 -48.66
C GLN A 100 -25.83 -9.30 -47.60
N GLY A 101 -25.91 -8.12 -46.98
CA GLY A 101 -26.89 -7.81 -45.96
C GLY A 101 -28.23 -7.33 -46.51
N VAL A 102 -28.21 -6.70 -47.69
CA VAL A 102 -29.37 -6.07 -48.34
C VAL A 102 -29.35 -6.44 -49.82
N GLY A 103 -30.02 -7.55 -50.16
CA GLY A 103 -30.01 -8.15 -51.51
C GLY A 103 -30.62 -7.27 -52.62
N GLU A 104 -31.25 -6.15 -52.27
CA GLU A 104 -31.86 -5.20 -53.21
C GLU A 104 -30.83 -4.44 -54.06
N VAL A 105 -29.55 -4.39 -53.66
CA VAL A 105 -28.51 -3.58 -54.33
C VAL A 105 -27.76 -4.33 -55.46
N ARG A 106 -28.02 -5.64 -55.66
CA ARG A 106 -27.57 -6.48 -56.80
C ARG A 106 -26.19 -6.14 -57.41
N ASN A 107 -25.10 -6.29 -56.65
CA ASN A 107 -23.71 -6.06 -57.09
C ASN A 107 -23.38 -4.65 -57.63
N GLY A 108 -24.28 -3.67 -57.51
CA GLY A 108 -24.05 -2.32 -58.03
C GLY A 108 -23.00 -1.52 -57.26
N LEU A 109 -22.94 -1.69 -55.93
CA LEU A 109 -21.98 -0.98 -55.07
C LEU A 109 -20.55 -1.52 -55.24
N ILE A 110 -20.38 -2.84 -55.30
CA ILE A 110 -19.05 -3.44 -55.47
C ILE A 110 -18.49 -3.11 -56.86
N ASN A 111 -19.34 -3.19 -57.90
CA ASN A 111 -18.96 -2.85 -59.26
C ASN A 111 -18.65 -1.36 -59.40
N ALA A 112 -19.46 -0.46 -58.82
CA ALA A 112 -19.20 0.97 -58.85
C ALA A 112 -17.86 1.34 -58.20
N VAL A 113 -17.50 0.71 -57.08
CA VAL A 113 -16.21 0.94 -56.39
C VAL A 113 -15.02 0.34 -57.16
N GLN A 114 -15.18 -0.84 -57.77
CA GLN A 114 -14.13 -1.47 -58.58
C GLN A 114 -13.86 -0.68 -59.86
N LEU A 115 -14.92 -0.33 -60.60
CA LEU A 115 -14.87 0.43 -61.86
C LEU A 115 -14.38 1.87 -61.67
N SER A 116 -14.56 2.47 -60.49
CA SER A 116 -14.07 3.82 -60.21
C SER A 116 -12.60 3.86 -59.81
N THR A 117 -12.05 2.74 -59.33
CA THR A 117 -10.66 2.64 -58.85
C THR A 117 -9.72 2.17 -59.95
N ASP A 118 -10.25 1.44 -60.94
CA ASP A 118 -9.52 1.00 -62.11
C ASP A 118 -9.26 2.18 -63.07
N GLN A 119 -8.01 2.32 -63.50
CA GLN A 119 -7.53 3.46 -64.28
C GLN A 119 -7.56 3.19 -65.79
N MET A 120 -7.65 1.91 -66.18
CA MET A 120 -7.60 1.43 -67.57
C MET A 120 -8.99 1.15 -68.16
N GLN A 121 -10.07 1.79 -67.67
CA GLN A 121 -11.40 1.59 -68.25
C GLN A 121 -11.51 2.14 -69.69
N PRO A 122 -12.02 1.34 -70.65
CA PRO A 122 -12.18 1.77 -72.04
C PRO A 122 -13.37 2.74 -72.27
N SER A 123 -14.35 2.84 -71.37
CA SER A 123 -15.52 3.72 -71.55
C SER A 123 -15.94 4.46 -70.27
N PRO A 124 -15.49 5.71 -70.08
CA PRO A 124 -15.87 6.53 -68.93
C PRO A 124 -17.39 6.82 -68.84
N ALA A 125 -18.08 6.93 -69.98
CA ALA A 125 -19.51 7.21 -70.03
C ALA A 125 -20.37 6.04 -69.51
N MET A 126 -19.93 4.80 -69.74
CA MET A 126 -20.59 3.62 -69.17
C MET A 126 -20.40 3.54 -67.65
N VAL A 127 -19.19 3.83 -67.16
CA VAL A 127 -18.90 3.88 -65.72
C VAL A 127 -19.78 4.93 -65.02
N GLN A 128 -19.94 6.12 -65.62
CA GLN A 128 -20.83 7.16 -65.09
C GLN A 128 -22.30 6.69 -65.01
N LYS A 129 -22.82 6.00 -66.04
CA LYS A 129 -24.19 5.44 -66.01
C LYS A 129 -24.37 4.39 -64.90
N VAL A 130 -23.39 3.53 -64.69
CA VAL A 130 -23.40 2.52 -63.60
C VAL A 130 -23.41 3.19 -62.23
N ILE A 131 -22.65 4.28 -62.05
CA ILE A 131 -22.63 5.07 -60.81
C ILE A 131 -23.99 5.75 -60.57
N ASP A 132 -24.57 6.39 -61.59
CA ASP A 132 -25.87 7.07 -61.48
C ASP A 132 -27.03 6.10 -61.22
N GLU A 133 -26.98 4.89 -61.80
CA GLU A 133 -27.92 3.83 -61.50
C GLU A 133 -27.77 3.30 -60.06
N THR A 134 -26.53 3.09 -59.61
CA THR A 134 -26.24 2.65 -58.24
C THR A 134 -26.69 3.68 -57.21
N LEU A 135 -26.50 4.97 -57.47
CA LEU A 135 -27.00 6.07 -56.63
C LEU A 135 -28.53 6.07 -56.52
N ARG A 136 -29.23 5.92 -57.65
CA ARG A 136 -30.71 5.88 -57.67
C ARG A 136 -31.28 4.69 -56.90
N ARG A 137 -30.63 3.52 -57.00
CA ARG A 137 -31.05 2.30 -56.29
C ARG A 137 -30.74 2.39 -54.80
N THR A 138 -29.54 2.82 -54.43
CA THR A 138 -29.13 2.94 -53.02
C THR A 138 -29.80 4.10 -52.29
N ALA A 139 -30.30 5.12 -53.01
CA ALA A 139 -31.08 6.22 -52.42
C ALA A 139 -32.34 5.73 -51.69
N LYS A 140 -32.98 4.66 -52.20
CA LYS A 140 -34.27 4.15 -51.72
C LYS A 140 -34.15 3.13 -50.59
N VAL A 141 -32.93 2.70 -50.26
CA VAL A 141 -32.70 1.54 -49.38
C VAL A 141 -31.89 1.95 -48.14
N PRO A 142 -32.33 1.62 -46.91
CA PRO A 142 -31.58 1.90 -45.70
C PRO A 142 -30.39 0.94 -45.54
N LEU A 143 -29.24 1.34 -46.11
CA LEU A 143 -27.97 0.59 -46.11
C LEU A 143 -27.49 0.20 -44.68
N ALA A 144 -27.92 0.94 -43.66
CA ALA A 144 -27.54 0.70 -42.28
C ALA A 144 -28.14 -0.60 -41.67
N ARG A 145 -29.17 -1.17 -42.30
CA ARG A 145 -29.78 -2.45 -41.88
C ARG A 145 -28.87 -3.66 -42.11
N ALA A 146 -27.83 -3.51 -42.95
CA ALA A 146 -26.83 -4.55 -43.18
C ALA A 146 -25.96 -4.87 -41.93
N VAL A 147 -25.87 -3.94 -40.98
CA VAL A 147 -25.04 -4.12 -39.78
C VAL A 147 -25.78 -4.98 -38.74
N LYS A 148 -25.38 -6.24 -38.61
CA LYS A 148 -25.99 -7.19 -37.66
C LYS A 148 -25.71 -6.78 -36.19
N MET A 149 -26.74 -6.33 -35.47
CA MET A 149 -26.67 -5.97 -34.04
C MET A 149 -26.76 -7.18 -33.08
N ARG A 150 -27.01 -8.41 -33.58
CA ARG A 150 -27.22 -9.61 -32.73
C ARG A 150 -26.05 -9.88 -31.78
N SER A 151 -24.81 -9.70 -32.24
CA SER A 151 -23.63 -9.88 -31.40
C SER A 151 -23.50 -8.80 -30.32
N LEU A 152 -23.92 -7.56 -30.63
CA LEU A 152 -23.95 -6.48 -29.63
C LEU A 152 -24.94 -6.81 -28.51
N LYS A 153 -26.15 -7.30 -28.87
CA LYS A 153 -27.18 -7.70 -27.89
C LYS A 153 -26.67 -8.77 -26.91
N ARG A 154 -25.89 -9.75 -27.37
CA ARG A 154 -25.31 -10.80 -26.50
C ARG A 154 -24.31 -10.20 -25.50
N TRP A 155 -23.40 -9.34 -25.96
CA TRP A 155 -22.40 -8.70 -25.11
C TRP A 155 -23.02 -7.67 -24.14
N THR A 156 -24.08 -6.97 -24.54
CA THR A 156 -24.81 -6.06 -23.63
C THR A 156 -25.57 -6.84 -22.57
N ILE A 157 -26.15 -8.00 -22.91
CA ILE A 157 -26.78 -8.89 -21.93
C ILE A 157 -25.73 -9.39 -20.93
N SER A 158 -24.58 -9.91 -21.40
CA SER A 158 -23.53 -10.36 -20.49
C SER A 158 -23.00 -9.24 -19.59
N ALA A 159 -22.82 -8.03 -20.13
CA ALA A 159 -22.43 -6.85 -19.35
C ALA A 159 -23.45 -6.49 -18.29
N SER A 160 -24.74 -6.53 -18.64
CA SER A 160 -25.84 -6.26 -17.71
C SER A 160 -25.91 -7.34 -16.62
N THR A 161 -25.73 -8.61 -16.97
CA THR A 161 -25.69 -9.71 -16.00
C THR A 161 -24.52 -9.57 -15.04
N ALA A 162 -23.31 -9.28 -15.54
CA ALA A 162 -22.14 -9.07 -14.69
C ALA A 162 -22.33 -7.88 -13.74
N ALA A 163 -22.93 -6.79 -14.22
CA ALA A 163 -23.26 -5.62 -13.40
C ALA A 163 -24.30 -5.96 -12.33
N ALA A 164 -25.34 -6.73 -12.67
CA ALA A 164 -26.34 -7.19 -11.72
C ALA A 164 -25.74 -8.08 -10.63
N VAL A 165 -24.87 -9.03 -10.99
CA VAL A 165 -24.16 -9.87 -10.02
C VAL A 165 -23.28 -9.03 -9.08
N MET A 166 -22.54 -8.05 -9.63
CA MET A 166 -21.74 -7.15 -8.80
C MET A 166 -22.60 -6.31 -7.86
N LEU A 167 -23.75 -5.83 -8.33
CA LEU A 167 -24.67 -5.03 -7.53
C LEU A 167 -25.27 -5.85 -6.38
N VAL A 168 -25.73 -7.07 -6.66
CA VAL A 168 -26.21 -8.01 -5.63
C VAL A 168 -25.10 -8.26 -4.62
N PHE A 169 -23.88 -8.54 -5.08
CA PHE A 169 -22.75 -8.79 -4.19
C PHE A 169 -22.40 -7.57 -3.32
N ALA A 170 -22.50 -6.35 -3.86
CA ALA A 170 -22.27 -5.11 -3.12
C ALA A 170 -23.35 -4.83 -2.07
N ILE A 171 -24.62 -5.17 -2.35
CA ILE A 171 -25.74 -4.96 -1.41
C ILE A 171 -25.65 -5.94 -0.23
N PHE A 172 -25.43 -7.22 -0.50
CA PHE A 172 -25.42 -8.25 0.54
C PHE A 172 -24.08 -8.36 1.28
N TRP A 173 -22.95 -8.10 0.61
CA TRP A 173 -21.59 -8.29 1.13
C TRP A 173 -20.69 -7.06 0.92
N GLY A 174 -21.25 -5.85 0.97
CA GLY A 174 -20.52 -4.60 0.77
C GLY A 174 -19.23 -4.47 1.60
N PRO A 175 -19.25 -4.73 2.94
CA PRO A 175 -18.05 -4.65 3.76
C PRO A 175 -16.97 -5.67 3.37
N GLN A 176 -17.36 -6.86 2.92
CA GLN A 176 -16.43 -7.90 2.48
C GLN A 176 -15.85 -7.55 1.11
N LEU A 177 -16.67 -7.09 0.17
CA LEU A 177 -16.21 -6.60 -1.13
C LEU A 177 -15.19 -5.46 -0.97
N GLN A 178 -15.48 -4.48 -0.12
CA GLN A 178 -14.55 -3.38 0.17
C GLN A 178 -13.22 -3.89 0.73
N ARG A 179 -13.23 -4.88 1.65
CA ARG A 179 -12.01 -5.50 2.18
C ARG A 179 -11.23 -6.24 1.10
N GLY A 180 -11.90 -7.03 0.27
CA GLY A 180 -11.27 -7.79 -0.82
C GLY A 180 -10.60 -6.87 -1.83
N LEU A 181 -11.30 -5.82 -2.25
CA LEU A 181 -10.75 -4.80 -3.15
C LEU A 181 -9.61 -4.00 -2.49
N ALA A 182 -9.76 -3.57 -1.23
CA ALA A 182 -8.69 -2.88 -0.52
C ALA A 182 -7.44 -3.76 -0.35
N ALA A 183 -7.62 -5.07 -0.12
CA ALA A 183 -6.52 -6.03 -0.06
C ALA A 183 -5.86 -6.29 -1.40
N ALA A 184 -6.65 -6.32 -2.48
CA ALA A 184 -6.15 -6.51 -3.83
C ALA A 184 -5.36 -5.29 -4.33
N PHE A 185 -5.85 -4.07 -4.09
CA PHE A 185 -5.20 -2.83 -4.54
C PHE A 185 -4.08 -2.32 -3.62
N ASN A 186 -4.01 -2.78 -2.35
CA ASN A 186 -2.89 -2.50 -1.44
C ASN A 186 -2.16 -3.80 -1.04
N PRO A 187 -1.40 -4.43 -1.97
CA PRO A 187 -0.75 -5.70 -1.71
C PRO A 187 0.30 -5.63 -0.59
N GLY A 188 1.04 -4.51 -0.48
CA GLY A 188 2.03 -4.27 0.56
C GLY A 188 1.47 -3.68 1.87
N GLY A 189 0.19 -3.30 1.90
CA GLY A 189 -0.42 -2.61 3.05
C GLY A 189 -1.09 -3.56 4.04
N TYR A 190 -1.14 -3.14 5.31
CA TYR A 190 -2.01 -3.77 6.30
C TYR A 190 -3.47 -3.42 6.00
N VAL A 191 -4.31 -4.44 5.78
CA VAL A 191 -5.73 -4.25 5.45
C VAL A 191 -6.51 -4.35 6.75
N ARG A 192 -7.19 -3.27 7.12
CA ARG A 192 -7.92 -3.19 8.39
C ARG A 192 -8.94 -4.33 8.49
N HIS A 193 -8.80 -5.17 9.51
CA HIS A 193 -9.85 -6.10 9.87
C HIS A 193 -10.87 -5.35 10.74
N VAL A 194 -11.96 -4.86 10.14
CA VAL A 194 -13.09 -4.32 10.91
C VAL A 194 -13.86 -5.49 11.48
N GLY A 195 -13.41 -6.03 12.62
CA GLY A 195 -14.21 -7.00 13.34
C GLY A 195 -15.48 -6.34 13.91
N SER A 196 -16.41 -7.15 14.41
CA SER A 196 -17.70 -6.68 14.96
C SER A 196 -17.57 -5.87 16.25
N VAL A 197 -16.39 -5.86 16.87
CA VAL A 197 -16.13 -5.24 18.16
C VAL A 197 -15.37 -3.92 17.93
N LYS A 198 -15.88 -2.81 18.45
CA LYS A 198 -15.16 -1.52 18.44
C LYS A 198 -14.34 -1.37 19.72
N LEU A 199 -13.07 -0.99 19.57
CA LEU A 199 -12.20 -0.64 20.69
C LEU A 199 -12.50 0.79 21.14
N ILE A 200 -12.73 0.98 22.45
CA ILE A 200 -12.91 2.27 23.10
C ILE A 200 -11.55 2.86 23.46
N SER A 201 -10.73 2.08 24.16
CA SER A 201 -9.40 2.49 24.56
C SER A 201 -8.51 1.27 24.77
N LEU A 202 -7.22 1.42 24.49
CA LEU A 202 -6.22 0.41 24.82
C LEU A 202 -5.06 1.09 25.53
N THR A 203 -4.80 0.64 26.75
CA THR A 203 -3.73 1.14 27.60
C THR A 203 -2.74 -0.01 27.81
N PRO A 204 -1.43 0.17 27.61
CA PRO A 204 -0.75 1.43 27.30
C PRO A 204 -0.59 1.77 25.80
N GLY A 205 -0.84 0.85 24.87
CA GLY A 205 -0.59 1.10 23.44
C GLY A 205 0.90 1.03 23.11
N ASP A 206 1.44 2.08 22.46
CA ASP A 206 2.90 2.25 22.30
C ASP A 206 3.46 2.97 23.52
N THR A 207 4.36 2.34 24.26
CA THR A 207 4.91 2.91 25.49
C THR A 207 6.37 2.56 25.69
N THR A 208 7.07 3.44 26.40
CA THR A 208 8.41 3.20 26.93
C THR A 208 8.29 2.89 28.42
N VAL A 209 8.77 1.73 28.86
CA VAL A 209 8.75 1.31 30.27
C VAL A 209 10.15 0.96 30.74
N PHE A 210 10.41 1.00 32.04
CA PHE A 210 11.71 0.57 32.56
C PHE A 210 11.75 -0.96 32.70
N ALA A 211 12.96 -1.52 32.57
CA ALA A 211 13.17 -2.95 32.75
C ALA A 211 12.70 -3.38 34.15
N GLY A 212 11.90 -4.45 34.20
CA GLY A 212 11.37 -5.02 35.44
C GLY A 212 10.05 -4.42 35.91
N GLU A 213 9.51 -3.42 35.22
CA GLU A 213 8.19 -2.84 35.52
C GLU A 213 7.06 -3.80 35.10
N ASP A 214 6.03 -3.92 35.93
CA ASP A 214 4.89 -4.79 35.66
C ASP A 214 3.95 -4.16 34.64
N LEU A 215 3.85 -4.79 33.47
CA LEU A 215 2.99 -4.32 32.40
C LEU A 215 1.65 -5.06 32.39
N THR A 216 0.56 -4.32 32.50
CA THR A 216 -0.80 -4.84 32.27
C THR A 216 -1.43 -4.17 31.07
N ILE A 217 -1.80 -4.96 30.05
CA ILE A 217 -2.56 -4.46 28.91
C ILE A 217 -4.04 -4.46 29.28
N VAL A 218 -4.69 -3.31 29.15
CA VAL A 218 -6.13 -3.16 29.36
C VAL A 218 -6.77 -2.66 28.07
N ALA A 219 -7.66 -3.47 27.49
CA ALA A 219 -8.44 -3.14 26.31
C ALA A 219 -9.92 -2.98 26.67
N LYS A 220 -10.46 -1.79 26.49
CA LYS A 220 -11.91 -1.50 26.64
C LYS A 220 -12.57 -1.58 25.28
N VAL A 221 -13.68 -2.31 25.18
CA VAL A 221 -14.45 -2.54 23.96
C VAL A 221 -15.92 -2.23 24.14
N VAL A 222 -16.57 -1.81 23.05
CA VAL A 222 -18.02 -1.63 22.96
C VAL A 222 -18.66 -3.01 22.81
N ASN A 223 -19.32 -3.49 23.86
CA ASN A 223 -20.04 -4.76 23.88
C ASN A 223 -21.42 -4.58 24.54
N PRO A 224 -22.37 -3.88 23.88
CA PRO A 224 -23.70 -3.59 24.44
C PRO A 224 -24.49 -4.87 24.77
N ASP A 225 -24.28 -5.93 23.99
CA ASP A 225 -24.97 -7.23 24.15
C ASP A 225 -24.33 -8.15 25.21
N ARG A 226 -23.25 -7.72 25.89
CA ARG A 226 -22.48 -8.52 26.87
C ARG A 226 -22.13 -9.95 26.40
N ARG A 227 -21.85 -10.10 25.10
CA ARG A 227 -21.50 -11.40 24.51
C ARG A 227 -20.23 -11.95 25.14
N ARG A 228 -20.12 -13.28 25.23
CA ARG A 228 -18.94 -13.97 25.76
C ARG A 228 -17.81 -13.93 24.73
N LEU A 229 -17.05 -12.83 24.72
CA LEU A 229 -15.88 -12.64 23.86
C LEU A 229 -14.62 -13.16 24.57
N ILE A 230 -13.74 -13.83 23.82
CA ILE A 230 -12.44 -14.29 24.33
C ILE A 230 -11.39 -13.29 23.88
N GLY A 231 -10.71 -12.66 24.85
CA GLY A 231 -9.54 -11.83 24.60
C GLY A 231 -8.27 -12.67 24.62
N ARG A 232 -7.36 -12.44 23.66
CA ARG A 232 -6.04 -13.07 23.60
C ARG A 232 -5.00 -12.02 23.21
N VAL A 233 -3.87 -11.99 23.88
CA VAL A 233 -2.72 -11.15 23.49
C VAL A 233 -1.69 -12.01 22.79
N GLN A 234 -1.34 -11.65 21.55
CA GLN A 234 -0.27 -12.29 20.78
C GLN A 234 0.96 -11.39 20.79
N ARG A 235 2.12 -11.97 21.08
CA ARG A 235 3.42 -11.31 20.95
C ARG A 235 4.07 -11.67 19.62
N ALA A 236 4.72 -10.72 18.96
CA ALA A 236 5.50 -11.00 17.76
C ALA A 236 6.66 -11.97 18.11
N GLY A 237 6.84 -13.01 17.31
CA GLY A 237 7.95 -13.97 17.46
C GLY A 237 7.80 -15.03 18.56
N ARG A 238 6.74 -15.02 19.38
CA ARG A 238 6.46 -16.11 20.34
C ARG A 238 5.19 -16.89 19.96
N PRO A 239 5.28 -18.22 19.76
CA PRO A 239 4.10 -19.06 19.64
C PRO A 239 3.43 -19.19 21.02
N GLY A 240 2.21 -18.67 21.13
CA GLY A 240 1.44 -18.69 22.38
C GLY A 240 0.70 -17.38 22.59
N ALA A 241 -0.62 -17.42 22.56
CA ALA A 241 -1.44 -16.26 22.86
C ALA A 241 -1.83 -16.28 24.34
N LEU A 242 -1.51 -15.22 25.08
CA LEU A 242 -1.86 -15.10 26.48
C LEU A 242 -3.38 -14.84 26.61
N PRO A 243 -4.10 -15.57 27.47
CA PRO A 243 -5.51 -15.30 27.70
C PRO A 243 -5.67 -13.95 28.40
N ALA A 244 -6.59 -13.11 27.91
CA ALA A 244 -7.00 -11.90 28.60
C ALA A 244 -8.23 -12.19 29.46
N PHE A 245 -8.22 -11.70 30.70
CA PHE A 245 -9.32 -11.82 31.63
C PHE A 245 -10.37 -10.74 31.33
N ALA A 246 -11.63 -11.17 31.18
CA ALA A 246 -12.73 -10.24 30.98
C ALA A 246 -13.26 -9.75 32.34
N SER A 247 -13.47 -8.46 32.46
CA SER A 247 -14.20 -7.84 33.58
C SER A 247 -15.65 -8.38 33.65
N PRO A 248 -16.32 -8.37 34.83
CA PRO A 248 -17.72 -8.77 34.98
C PRO A 248 -18.67 -8.14 33.95
N ASP A 249 -18.40 -6.89 33.56
CA ASP A 249 -19.18 -6.15 32.57
C ASP A 249 -18.92 -6.57 31.11
N ARG A 250 -17.97 -7.49 30.87
CA ARG A 250 -17.56 -8.03 29.56
C ARG A 250 -17.17 -6.97 28.51
N SER A 251 -16.83 -5.78 28.99
CA SER A 251 -16.42 -4.61 28.20
C SER A 251 -14.93 -4.29 28.36
N THR A 252 -14.28 -4.79 29.40
CA THR A 252 -12.85 -4.55 29.67
C THR A 252 -12.10 -5.87 29.73
N PHE A 253 -11.01 -5.98 28.97
CA PHE A 253 -10.13 -7.13 28.94
C PHE A 253 -8.77 -6.74 29.51
N SER A 254 -8.34 -7.38 30.58
CA SER A 254 -7.03 -7.18 31.20
C SER A 254 -6.13 -8.40 30.96
N CYS A 255 -4.90 -8.16 30.52
CA CYS A 255 -3.88 -9.18 30.35
C CYS A 255 -2.62 -8.72 31.08
N PRO A 256 -2.32 -9.28 32.27
CA PRO A 256 -1.05 -9.04 32.92
C PRO A 256 0.04 -9.77 32.15
N LEU A 257 1.01 -9.03 31.60
CA LEU A 257 2.21 -9.60 30.99
C LEU A 257 3.31 -9.88 32.01
N GLY A 258 3.21 -9.30 33.20
CA GLY A 258 4.26 -9.31 34.22
C GLY A 258 5.38 -8.36 33.84
N LYS A 259 6.59 -8.69 34.33
CA LYS A 259 7.78 -7.85 34.19
C LYS A 259 8.26 -7.76 32.73
N ALA A 260 8.33 -6.54 32.22
CA ALA A 260 8.90 -6.28 30.89
C ALA A 260 10.42 -6.16 30.98
N GLU A 261 11.17 -7.16 30.49
CA GLU A 261 12.64 -7.13 30.49
C GLU A 261 13.27 -6.71 29.16
N GLN A 262 12.56 -6.94 28.05
CA GLN A 262 13.05 -6.70 26.69
C GLN A 262 11.98 -6.01 25.85
N THR A 263 12.40 -5.20 24.88
CA THR A 263 11.49 -4.59 23.90
C THR A 263 10.73 -5.67 23.14
N PHE A 264 9.40 -5.55 23.05
CA PHE A 264 8.56 -6.50 22.33
C PHE A 264 7.38 -5.82 21.63
N GLN A 265 6.85 -6.52 20.63
CA GLN A 265 5.65 -6.10 19.91
C GLN A 265 4.47 -7.01 20.25
N TYR A 266 3.27 -6.43 20.38
CA TYR A 266 2.06 -7.19 20.74
C TYR A 266 0.81 -6.75 19.97
N ALA A 267 -0.14 -7.66 19.83
CA ALA A 267 -1.47 -7.38 19.31
C ALA A 267 -2.53 -8.07 20.17
N VAL A 268 -3.67 -7.40 20.36
CA VAL A 268 -4.78 -7.87 21.16
C VAL A 268 -5.88 -8.35 20.24
N ARG A 269 -6.31 -9.60 20.38
CA ARG A 269 -7.43 -10.18 19.62
C ARG A 269 -8.61 -10.42 20.55
N ILE A 270 -9.74 -9.79 20.28
CA ILE A 270 -10.98 -9.92 21.07
C ILE A 270 -12.07 -10.45 20.15
N GLY A 271 -12.49 -11.69 20.38
CA GLY A 271 -13.38 -12.42 19.46
C GLY A 271 -12.76 -12.49 18.06
N ASP A 272 -13.46 -11.93 17.08
CA ASP A 272 -13.02 -11.86 15.68
C ASP A 272 -12.18 -10.61 15.37
N SER A 273 -12.11 -9.65 16.29
CA SER A 273 -11.43 -8.37 16.07
C SER A 273 -9.97 -8.43 16.52
N LYS A 274 -9.04 -7.95 15.69
CA LYS A 274 -7.62 -7.77 16.05
C LYS A 274 -7.33 -6.26 16.18
N PHE A 275 -6.68 -5.90 17.29
CA PHE A 275 -6.18 -4.56 17.60
C PHE A 275 -4.66 -4.62 17.73
N PRO A 276 -3.90 -3.68 17.14
CA PRO A 276 -4.35 -2.50 16.40
C PRO A 276 -5.07 -2.83 15.08
N ALA A 277 -6.01 -1.98 14.67
CA ALA A 277 -6.76 -2.15 13.42
C ALA A 277 -6.08 -1.51 12.21
N ASP A 278 -5.13 -0.59 12.45
CA ASP A 278 -4.37 0.21 11.50
C ASP A 278 -2.98 -0.37 11.19
N ARG A 279 -2.38 -1.08 12.13
CA ARG A 279 -1.00 -1.60 12.06
C ARG A 279 -0.92 -3.03 12.61
N PRO A 280 0.14 -3.81 12.32
CA PRO A 280 0.17 -5.23 12.69
C PRO A 280 0.33 -5.49 14.20
N TYR A 281 1.05 -4.61 14.91
CA TYR A 281 1.37 -4.71 16.35
C TYR A 281 1.61 -3.31 16.97
N TYR A 282 1.39 -3.19 18.28
CA TYR A 282 1.91 -2.10 19.12
C TYR A 282 3.32 -2.44 19.59
N THR A 283 4.14 -1.41 19.88
CA THR A 283 5.53 -1.58 20.34
C THR A 283 5.68 -1.11 21.78
N VAL A 284 6.20 -2.00 22.65
CA VAL A 284 6.66 -1.64 23.99
C VAL A 284 8.17 -1.62 23.99
N THR A 285 8.75 -0.44 24.20
CA THR A 285 10.20 -0.24 24.31
C THR A 285 10.60 -0.31 25.77
N VAL A 286 11.53 -1.20 26.10
CA VAL A 286 12.03 -1.36 27.47
C VAL A 286 13.37 -0.65 27.61
N LEU A 287 13.44 0.32 28.52
CA LEU A 287 14.66 1.04 28.89
C LEU A 287 15.31 0.34 30.09
N GLN A 288 16.57 -0.07 29.94
CA GLN A 288 17.33 -0.61 31.08
C GLN A 288 17.73 0.53 32.01
N ARG A 289 17.60 0.31 33.32
CA ARG A 289 18.22 1.19 34.31
C ARG A 289 19.73 0.98 34.22
N VAL A 290 20.46 2.09 34.16
CA VAL A 290 21.91 2.09 34.16
C VAL A 290 22.34 2.32 35.59
N ASP A 291 23.11 1.39 36.13
CA ASP A 291 23.68 1.53 37.47
C ASP A 291 25.16 1.91 37.31
N VAL A 292 25.67 2.74 38.23
CA VAL A 292 27.09 3.09 38.28
C VAL A 292 27.82 1.97 39.03
N GLU A 293 28.71 1.27 38.33
CA GLU A 293 29.53 0.21 38.93
C GLU A 293 30.72 0.77 39.72
N GLY A 294 31.25 1.92 39.28
CA GLY A 294 32.36 2.59 39.94
C GLY A 294 32.89 3.81 39.18
N LEU A 295 33.61 4.67 39.89
CA LEU A 295 34.31 5.83 39.37
C LEU A 295 35.80 5.69 39.66
N ASP A 296 36.62 5.50 38.64
CA ASP A 296 38.07 5.38 38.78
C ASP A 296 38.72 6.72 38.45
N LEU A 297 39.52 7.26 39.36
CA LEU A 297 40.16 8.56 39.25
C LEU A 297 41.68 8.40 39.16
N LEU A 298 42.26 8.81 38.04
CA LEU A 298 43.70 8.89 37.87
C LEU A 298 44.15 10.35 38.00
N TYR A 299 44.86 10.64 39.08
CA TYR A 299 45.42 11.94 39.41
C TYR A 299 46.83 12.06 38.82
N ARG A 300 47.02 13.05 37.95
CA ARG A 300 48.35 13.48 37.49
C ARG A 300 48.72 14.79 38.14
N PHE A 301 49.56 14.70 39.16
CA PHE A 301 49.96 15.87 39.93
C PHE A 301 50.97 16.74 39.15
N PRO A 302 50.96 18.07 39.36
CA PRO A 302 51.93 18.96 38.75
C PRO A 302 53.36 18.71 39.25
N LYS A 303 54.36 19.02 38.42
CA LYS A 303 55.79 18.87 38.74
C LYS A 303 56.21 19.52 40.07
N TYR A 304 55.56 20.62 40.47
CA TYR A 304 55.90 21.33 41.72
C TYR A 304 55.52 20.54 42.99
N THR A 305 54.64 19.54 42.89
CA THR A 305 54.20 18.74 44.05
C THR A 305 55.14 17.57 44.36
N ASN A 306 56.04 17.19 43.43
CA ASN A 306 56.90 16.00 43.53
C ASN A 306 56.17 14.69 43.91
N LYS A 307 54.85 14.60 43.66
CA LYS A 307 54.06 13.39 43.91
C LYS A 307 53.98 12.51 42.66
N PRO A 308 54.06 11.17 42.79
CA PRO A 308 53.78 10.25 41.70
C PRO A 308 52.28 10.26 41.36
N ASP A 309 51.95 9.83 40.13
CA ASP A 309 50.56 9.64 39.70
C ASP A 309 49.82 8.70 40.67
N GLU A 310 48.62 9.08 41.10
CA GLU A 310 47.80 8.32 42.04
C GLU A 310 46.55 7.80 41.33
N ASN A 311 46.26 6.50 41.47
CA ASN A 311 45.08 5.86 40.88
C ASN A 311 44.15 5.40 41.99
N VAL A 312 42.98 6.03 42.10
CA VAL A 312 41.94 5.68 43.06
C VAL A 312 40.83 4.93 42.33
N VAL A 313 40.65 3.66 42.69
CA VAL A 313 39.60 2.79 42.13
C VAL A 313 38.35 2.93 42.99
N ASN A 314 37.17 3.06 42.37
CA ASN A 314 35.88 3.25 43.05
C ASN A 314 35.88 4.43 44.06
N ALA A 315 36.23 5.63 43.60
CA ALA A 315 36.19 6.82 44.44
C ALA A 315 34.77 7.18 44.91
N ASP A 316 34.64 7.58 46.18
CA ASP A 316 33.36 7.94 46.84
C ASP A 316 32.74 9.28 46.40
N GLY A 317 33.32 9.94 45.39
CA GLY A 317 32.76 11.14 44.77
C GLY A 317 33.49 12.47 45.01
N PRO A 318 34.13 12.78 46.14
CA PRO A 318 34.91 14.02 46.24
C PRO A 318 36.27 13.89 45.54
N ILE A 319 36.60 14.86 44.69
CA ILE A 319 37.91 14.97 44.04
C ILE A 319 38.73 16.00 44.82
N GLU A 320 39.66 15.55 45.66
CA GLU A 320 40.56 16.42 46.39
C GLU A 320 41.95 16.40 45.75
N ALA A 321 42.35 17.52 45.14
CA ALA A 321 43.66 17.62 44.50
C ALA A 321 44.24 19.05 44.53
N PRO A 322 45.58 19.20 44.55
CA PRO A 322 46.24 20.49 44.40
C PRO A 322 45.89 21.18 43.07
N VAL A 323 45.89 22.52 43.07
CA VAL A 323 45.59 23.33 41.88
C VAL A 323 46.59 23.02 40.75
N GLY A 324 46.08 22.78 39.55
CA GLY A 324 46.86 22.36 38.39
C GLY A 324 46.91 20.84 38.17
N THR A 325 46.35 20.04 39.09
CA THR A 325 46.23 18.58 38.91
C THR A 325 45.29 18.26 37.75
N THR A 326 45.68 17.31 36.91
CA THR A 326 44.81 16.78 35.85
C THR A 326 44.22 15.46 36.32
N VAL A 327 42.89 15.42 36.46
CA VAL A 327 42.16 14.24 36.90
C VAL A 327 41.50 13.59 35.69
N LYS A 328 41.89 12.36 35.40
CA LYS A 328 41.23 11.52 34.40
C LYS A 328 40.20 10.66 35.12
N ALA A 329 38.93 11.04 34.98
CA ALA A 329 37.80 10.34 35.57
C ALA A 329 37.27 9.30 34.59
N THR A 330 37.25 8.03 35.01
CA THR A 330 36.75 6.89 34.22
C THR A 330 35.53 6.33 34.93
N LEU A 331 34.35 6.55 34.36
CA LEU A 331 33.08 6.07 34.88
C LEU A 331 32.75 4.71 34.27
N ARG A 332 32.50 3.69 35.11
CA ARG A 332 32.03 2.36 34.69
C ARG A 332 30.53 2.22 34.95
N LEU A 333 29.79 1.80 33.93
CA LEU A 333 28.33 1.67 33.92
C LEU A 333 27.92 0.22 33.62
N SER A 334 26.81 -0.22 34.22
CA SER A 334 26.29 -1.59 34.03
C SER A 334 25.75 -1.86 32.61
N ALA A 335 25.37 -0.81 31.88
CA ALA A 335 24.85 -0.86 30.52
C ALA A 335 25.40 0.29 29.66
N PRO A 336 25.52 0.10 28.33
CA PRO A 336 26.06 1.12 27.44
C PRO A 336 25.08 2.29 27.25
N VAL A 337 25.62 3.52 27.27
CA VAL A 337 24.86 4.78 27.17
C VAL A 337 25.30 5.61 25.95
N PRO A 338 24.38 6.28 25.21
CA PRO A 338 24.77 7.07 24.05
C PRO A 338 25.73 8.23 24.37
N ALA A 339 25.50 8.95 25.47
CA ALA A 339 26.34 10.08 25.85
C ALA A 339 26.39 10.31 27.38
N VAL A 340 27.60 10.60 27.86
CA VAL A 340 27.88 10.94 29.27
C VAL A 340 28.58 12.29 29.32
N VAL A 341 28.05 13.21 30.12
CA VAL A 341 28.58 14.57 30.23
C VAL A 341 28.88 14.87 31.69
N LEU A 342 30.11 15.28 31.97
CA LEU A 342 30.51 15.83 33.25
C LEU A 342 30.27 17.34 33.22
N VAL A 343 29.40 17.83 34.09
CA VAL A 343 29.02 19.23 34.21
C VAL A 343 29.56 19.77 35.52
N THR A 344 30.35 20.83 35.47
CA THR A 344 30.84 21.53 36.68
C THR A 344 29.82 22.56 37.17
N ARG A 345 29.95 23.08 38.41
CA ARG A 345 29.09 24.14 38.95
C ARG A 345 29.25 25.43 38.15
N SER A 346 30.42 25.64 37.57
CA SER A 346 30.74 26.69 36.59
C SER A 346 30.06 26.49 35.21
N ASP A 347 29.12 25.56 35.08
CA ASP A 347 28.41 25.12 33.85
C ASP A 347 29.32 24.69 32.69
N ARG A 348 30.59 24.36 32.96
CA ARG A 348 31.45 23.74 31.95
C ARG A 348 31.02 22.30 31.74
N LYS A 349 30.65 21.98 30.51
CA LYS A 349 30.22 20.65 30.06
C LYS A 349 31.38 19.95 29.38
N ILE A 350 31.87 18.89 29.99
CA ILE A 350 32.96 18.05 29.50
C ILE A 350 32.33 16.74 29.02
N ALA A 351 32.26 16.55 27.70
CA ALA A 351 31.80 15.29 27.12
C ALA A 351 32.82 14.19 27.43
N MET A 352 32.36 13.12 28.07
CA MET A 352 33.19 11.95 28.34
C MET A 352 33.21 11.06 27.11
N ARG A 353 34.40 10.56 26.73
CA ARG A 353 34.55 9.66 25.58
C ARG A 353 34.28 8.22 26.03
N ALA A 354 33.39 7.54 25.32
CA ALA A 354 33.16 6.11 25.52
C ALA A 354 34.41 5.31 25.11
N ASP A 355 34.72 4.29 25.88
CA ASP A 355 35.72 3.28 25.54
C ASP A 355 35.14 2.26 24.54
N SER A 356 35.98 1.37 23.99
CA SER A 356 35.59 0.41 22.94
C SER A 356 34.42 -0.51 23.32
N ASP A 357 34.25 -0.81 24.61
CA ASP A 357 33.16 -1.66 25.13
C ASP A 357 31.86 -0.88 25.38
N GLY A 358 31.87 0.45 25.26
CA GLY A 358 30.70 1.31 25.49
C GLY A 358 30.18 1.32 26.94
N LYS A 359 30.87 0.68 27.88
CA LYS A 359 30.52 0.62 29.32
C LYS A 359 31.40 1.51 30.20
N ALA A 360 32.53 1.95 29.70
CA ALA A 360 33.43 2.86 30.39
C ALA A 360 33.49 4.21 29.66
N TYR A 361 33.44 5.32 30.41
CA TYR A 361 33.50 6.68 29.87
C TYR A 361 34.62 7.45 30.53
N THR A 362 35.48 8.06 29.73
CA THR A 362 36.63 8.81 30.23
C THR A 362 36.45 10.32 29.99
N GLY A 363 36.53 11.10 31.07
CA GLY A 363 36.59 12.57 31.05
C GLY A 363 37.91 13.07 31.65
N ILE A 364 38.42 14.18 31.14
CA ILE A 364 39.61 14.84 31.70
C ILE A 364 39.16 16.16 32.33
N LEU A 365 39.41 16.32 33.61
CA LEU A 365 39.13 17.51 34.39
C LEU A 365 40.44 18.16 34.82
N HIS A 366 40.60 19.46 34.57
CA HIS A 366 41.72 20.24 35.08
C HIS A 366 41.27 21.01 36.33
N VAL A 367 41.89 20.69 37.47
CA VAL A 367 41.58 21.35 38.74
C VAL A 367 42.20 22.74 38.73
N THR A 368 41.36 23.77 38.55
CA THR A 368 41.79 25.18 38.46
C THR A 368 41.39 26.00 39.68
N GLY A 369 40.52 25.46 40.53
CA GLY A 369 40.01 26.06 41.76
C GLY A 369 38.98 25.14 42.41
N ASP A 370 38.32 25.62 43.45
CA ASP A 370 37.21 24.91 44.10
C ASP A 370 35.97 24.91 43.19
N ASP A 371 35.50 23.73 42.82
CA ASP A 371 34.33 23.55 41.95
C ASP A 371 33.62 22.22 42.30
N ALA A 372 32.32 22.16 42.09
CA ALA A 372 31.55 20.93 42.22
C ALA A 372 31.31 20.34 40.84
N TYR A 373 31.25 19.02 40.73
CA TYR A 373 30.95 18.35 39.46
C TYR A 373 29.75 17.42 39.62
N ARG A 374 29.02 17.25 38.52
CA ARG A 374 27.93 16.29 38.37
C ARG A 374 28.08 15.56 37.05
N ILE A 375 27.79 14.27 37.02
CA ILE A 375 27.78 13.46 35.81
C ILE A 375 26.32 13.27 35.40
N VAL A 376 26.00 13.63 34.16
CA VAL A 376 24.66 13.50 33.59
C VAL A 376 24.71 12.47 32.47
N LEU A 377 23.90 11.41 32.62
CA LEU A 377 23.69 10.37 31.63
C LEU A 377 22.58 10.83 30.67
N THR A 378 22.84 10.82 29.37
CA THR A 378 21.90 11.29 28.34
C THR A 378 21.63 10.22 27.28
N ASP A 379 20.37 10.10 26.89
CA ASP A 379 19.94 9.30 25.75
C ASP A 379 20.27 10.01 24.42
N SER A 380 20.22 9.27 23.31
CA SER A 380 20.27 9.72 21.92
C SER A 380 19.33 10.89 21.58
N ALA A 381 18.20 11.00 22.29
CA ALA A 381 17.25 12.11 22.17
C ALA A 381 17.55 13.30 23.10
N GLY A 382 18.70 13.31 23.80
CA GLY A 382 19.08 14.35 24.77
C GLY A 382 18.30 14.33 26.08
N ARG A 383 17.49 13.28 26.31
CA ARG A 383 16.75 13.10 27.58
C ARG A 383 17.70 12.67 28.67
N ARG A 384 17.60 13.28 29.85
CA ARG A 384 18.38 12.91 31.03
C ARG A 384 17.89 11.55 31.51
N LEU A 385 18.78 10.55 31.48
CA LEU A 385 18.53 9.21 32.01
C LEU A 385 18.72 9.21 33.52
N GLN A 386 19.76 9.90 34.00
CA GLN A 386 20.14 9.95 35.41
C GLN A 386 21.19 11.05 35.65
N GLN A 387 21.32 11.50 36.90
CA GLN A 387 22.32 12.48 37.36
C GLN A 387 23.06 11.92 38.59
N LEU A 388 24.34 12.24 38.72
CA LEU A 388 25.21 11.90 39.85
C LEU A 388 26.08 13.12 40.23
N PRO A 389 26.55 13.28 41.47
CA PRO A 389 25.88 12.87 42.71
C PRO A 389 24.56 13.64 42.86
N ASP A 390 23.65 13.12 43.70
CA ASP A 390 22.34 13.72 43.97
C ASP A 390 22.42 15.21 44.39
#